data_AF-A0A7C4ZYX9-F1
#
_entry.id   AF-A0A7C4ZYX9-F1
#
_cell.length_a   1.000
_cell.length_b   1.000
_cell.length_c   1.000
_cell.angle_alpha   90.00
_cell.angle_beta   90.00
_cell.angle_gamma   90.00
#
_symmetry.space_group_name_H-M   'P 1'
#
loop_
_entity.id
_entity.type
_entity.pdbx_description
1 polymer ?
#
loop_
_entity_poly.entity_id
_entity_poly.type
_entity_poly.pdbx_seq_one_letter_code
_entity_poly.pdbx_strand_id
1 'polypeptide(L)'
;MIVVITPSHENPFFGAMADIAVAKAEELGYETLSLVHDDDANKQDELFDTAIASGAKAIILDNAGADASVAAVQKAKDAGIPSFLVDREITQEGVA
;
A
#
# COMPACT_ATOMS: atom_id res chain seq x y z
N MET A 1 -0.54 -10.95 7.76
CA MET A 1 0.21 -9.70 7.66
C MET A 1 -0.58 -8.67 6.85
N ILE A 2 -0.59 -7.41 7.26
CA ILE A 2 -1.09 -6.25 6.50
C ILE A 2 0.14 -5.44 6.07
N VAL A 3 0.21 -5.08 4.79
CA VAL A 3 1.31 -4.25 4.28
C VAL A 3 0.81 -2.83 4.09
N VAL A 4 1.54 -1.85 4.61
CA VAL A 4 1.24 -0.42 4.49
C VAL A 4 2.29 0.19 3.59
N ILE A 5 1.89 0.74 2.45
CA ILE A 5 2.78 1.35 1.46
C ILE A 5 2.37 2.82 1.33
N THR A 6 3.28 3.74 1.65
CA THR A 6 3.02 5.19 1.61
C THR A 6 4.18 5.96 0.98
N PRO A 7 4.03 7.26 0.72
CA PRO A 7 5.16 8.13 0.44
C PRO A 7 6.09 8.27 1.66
N SER A 8 7.17 9.04 1.48
CA SER A 8 8.21 9.23 2.50
C SER A 8 7.66 9.71 3.84
N HIS A 9 8.07 9.05 4.92
CA HIS A 9 7.75 9.44 6.31
C HIS A 9 8.50 10.69 6.78
N GLU A 10 9.44 11.21 5.98
CA GLU A 10 10.04 12.54 6.24
C GLU A 10 8.98 13.64 6.20
N ASN A 11 7.90 13.44 5.43
CA ASN A 11 6.69 14.22 5.58
C ASN A 11 5.87 13.68 6.77
N PRO A 12 5.65 14.46 7.83
CA PRO A 12 4.94 14.01 9.03
C PRO A 12 3.51 13.53 8.77
N PHE A 13 2.86 14.01 7.70
CA PHE A 13 1.52 13.57 7.34
C PHE A 13 1.51 12.09 6.93
N PHE A 14 2.40 11.67 6.03
CA PHE A 14 2.49 10.28 5.58
C PHE A 14 3.04 9.38 6.68
N GLY A 15 4.00 9.87 7.49
CA GLY A 15 4.49 9.14 8.66
C GLY A 15 3.38 8.83 9.66
N ALA A 16 2.59 9.84 10.05
CA ALA A 16 1.47 9.64 10.96
C ALA A 16 0.39 8.71 10.38
N MET A 17 0.11 8.80 9.08
CA MET A 17 -0.84 7.91 8.41
C MET A 17 -0.38 6.45 8.48
N ALA A 18 0.90 6.19 8.17
CA ALA A 18 1.48 4.85 8.23
C ALA A 18 1.44 4.30 9.67
N ASP A 19 1.84 5.10 10.66
CA ASP A 19 1.82 4.72 12.08
C ASP A 19 0.42 4.35 12.56
N ILE A 20 -0.61 5.13 12.19
CA ILE A 20 -2.00 4.85 12.56
C ILE A 20 -2.49 3.56 11.91
N ALA A 21 -2.18 3.36 10.62
CA ALA A 21 -2.57 2.15 9.90
C ALA A 21 -1.91 0.89 10.48
N VAL A 22 -0.61 0.96 10.77
CA VAL A 22 0.16 -0.11 11.44
C VAL A 22 -0.42 -0.41 12.81
N ALA A 23 -0.55 0.60 13.67
CA ALA A 23 -1.05 0.43 15.04
C ALA A 23 -2.46 -0.20 15.03
N LYS A 24 -3.34 0.21 14.09
CA LYS A 24 -4.68 -0.36 14.01
C LYS A 24 -4.67 -1.81 13.53
N ALA A 25 -3.84 -2.15 12.54
CA ALA A 25 -3.71 -3.53 12.07
C ALA A 25 -3.16 -4.45 13.17
N GLU A 26 -2.18 -4.00 13.94
CA GLU A 26 -1.63 -4.73 15.08
C GLU A 26 -2.66 -4.91 16.21
N GLU A 27 -3.42 -3.86 16.54
CA GLU A 27 -4.54 -3.95 17.51
C GLU A 27 -5.56 -5.03 17.12
N LEU A 28 -5.78 -5.22 15.82
CA LEU A 28 -6.67 -6.24 15.26
C LEU A 28 -6.02 -7.63 15.15
N GLY A 29 -4.76 -7.79 15.60
CA GLY A 29 -4.06 -9.07 15.66
C GLY A 29 -3.31 -9.47 14.38
N TYR A 30 -3.07 -8.52 13.47
CA TYR A 30 -2.26 -8.78 12.28
C TYR A 30 -0.80 -8.38 12.50
N GLU A 31 0.13 -9.19 11.98
CA GLU A 31 1.49 -8.71 11.71
C GLU A 31 1.46 -7.60 10.66
N THR A 32 2.43 -6.69 10.71
CA THR A 32 2.49 -5.52 9.82
C THR A 32 3.84 -5.40 9.13
N LEU A 33 3.84 -4.76 7.97
CA LEU A 33 5.04 -4.33 7.27
C LEU A 33 4.79 -2.95 6.69
N SER A 34 5.55 -1.95 7.13
CA SER A 34 5.48 -0.57 6.63
C SER A 34 6.59 -0.33 5.61
N LEU A 35 6.22 0.12 4.41
CA LEU A 35 7.10 0.32 3.27
C LEU A 35 6.90 1.72 2.69
N VAL A 36 7.97 2.32 2.18
CA VAL A 36 7.96 3.68 1.64
C VAL A 36 8.42 3.68 0.19
N HIS A 37 7.60 4.24 -0.71
CA HIS A 37 7.88 4.29 -2.14
C HIS A 37 8.55 5.60 -2.60
N ASP A 38 8.66 6.62 -1.73
CA ASP A 38 9.30 7.92 -2.03
C ASP A 38 8.76 8.61 -3.31
N ASP A 39 7.44 8.53 -3.52
CA ASP A 39 6.75 8.98 -4.75
C ASP A 39 7.30 8.37 -6.07
N ASP A 40 8.01 7.24 -6.00
CA ASP A 40 8.48 6.47 -7.15
C ASP A 40 7.53 5.28 -7.45
N ALA A 41 6.89 5.32 -8.61
CA ALA A 41 5.94 4.29 -9.03
C ALA A 41 6.60 2.94 -9.38
N ASN A 42 7.86 2.92 -9.84
CA ASN A 42 8.57 1.67 -10.08
C ASN A 42 8.92 1.00 -8.75
N LYS A 43 9.40 1.79 -7.79
CA LYS A 43 9.63 1.31 -6.42
C LYS A 43 8.34 0.79 -5.82
N GLN A 44 7.22 1.49 -5.97
CA GLN A 44 5.92 1.00 -5.53
C GLN A 44 5.60 -0.37 -6.15
N ASP A 45 5.79 -0.57 -7.45
CA ASP A 45 5.51 -1.86 -8.11
C ASP A 45 6.34 -3.02 -7.52
N GLU A 46 7.62 -2.78 -7.21
CA GLU A 46 8.49 -3.74 -6.52
C GLU A 46 8.02 -4.06 -5.08
N LEU A 47 7.49 -3.04 -4.37
CA LEU A 47 6.94 -3.23 -3.03
C LEU A 47 5.63 -4.02 -3.06
N PHE A 48 4.84 -3.89 -4.13
CA PHE A 48 3.68 -4.75 -4.38
C PHE A 48 4.10 -6.22 -4.60
N ASP A 49 5.16 -6.47 -5.38
CA ASP A 49 5.71 -7.81 -5.53
C ASP A 49 6.17 -8.39 -4.19
N THR A 50 6.81 -7.57 -3.36
CA THR A 50 7.22 -7.95 -2.01
C THR A 50 6.02 -8.31 -1.12
N ALA A 51 4.95 -7.51 -1.17
CA ALA A 51 3.72 -7.77 -0.42
C ALA A 51 3.05 -9.10 -0.83
N ILE A 52 2.96 -9.35 -2.14
CA ILE A 52 2.42 -10.59 -2.70
C ILE A 52 3.27 -11.79 -2.28
N ALA A 53 4.59 -11.72 -2.47
CA ALA A 53 5.52 -12.79 -2.12
C ALA A 53 5.51 -13.12 -0.61
N SER A 54 5.29 -12.09 0.22
CA SER A 54 5.19 -12.23 1.67
C SER A 54 3.82 -12.72 2.16
N GLY A 55 2.88 -13.00 1.25
CA GLY A 55 1.56 -13.52 1.59
C GLY A 55 0.69 -12.50 2.35
N ALA A 56 0.80 -11.22 1.98
CA ALA A 56 -0.04 -10.16 2.53
C ALA A 56 -1.54 -10.53 2.44
N LYS A 57 -2.30 -10.19 3.49
CA LYS A 57 -3.75 -10.39 3.53
C LYS A 57 -4.51 -9.21 2.92
N ALA A 58 -3.91 -8.02 2.99
CA ALA A 58 -4.37 -6.81 2.33
C ALA A 58 -3.19 -5.82 2.26
N ILE A 59 -3.34 -4.83 1.38
CA ILE A 59 -2.41 -3.72 1.24
C ILE A 59 -3.17 -2.43 1.55
N ILE A 60 -2.61 -1.55 2.37
CA ILE A 60 -3.07 -0.16 2.55
C ILE A 60 -2.12 0.70 1.72
N LEU A 61 -2.66 1.49 0.78
CA LEU A 61 -1.87 2.24 -0.20
C LEU A 61 -2.22 3.72 -0.20
N ASP A 62 -1.25 4.57 0.08
CA ASP A 62 -1.18 5.92 -0.49
C ASP A 62 -0.26 5.84 -1.71
N ASN A 63 -0.75 6.24 -2.88
CA ASN A 63 -0.20 5.82 -4.15
C ASN A 63 0.81 6.81 -4.76
N ALA A 64 1.81 6.29 -5.47
CA ALA A 64 2.88 7.02 -6.16
C ALA A 64 2.44 7.68 -7.48
N GLY A 65 1.14 7.82 -7.72
CA GLY A 65 0.56 8.43 -8.92
C GLY A 65 -0.68 7.67 -9.40
N ALA A 66 -1.76 8.42 -9.66
CA ALA A 66 -3.09 7.86 -9.90
C ALA A 66 -3.15 6.91 -11.11
N ASP A 67 -2.47 7.25 -12.21
CA ASP A 67 -2.38 6.36 -13.40
C ASP A 67 -1.31 5.28 -13.22
N ALA A 68 -0.15 5.66 -12.70
CA ALA A 68 1.02 4.78 -12.62
C ALA A 68 0.81 3.60 -11.65
N SER A 69 -0.07 3.77 -10.67
CA SER A 69 -0.32 2.77 -9.63
C SER A 69 -1.34 1.70 -10.02
N VAL A 70 -2.12 1.92 -11.08
CA VAL A 70 -3.21 1.01 -11.48
C VAL A 70 -2.70 -0.42 -11.70
N ALA A 71 -1.58 -0.57 -12.39
CA ALA A 71 -1.02 -1.88 -12.71
C ALA A 71 -0.59 -2.65 -11.45
N ALA A 72 0.02 -1.97 -10.47
CA ALA A 72 0.45 -2.58 -9.22
C ALA A 72 -0.76 -3.04 -8.37
N VAL A 73 -1.80 -2.20 -8.27
CA VAL A 73 -3.04 -2.56 -7.56
C VAL A 73 -3.73 -3.73 -8.24
N GLN A 74 -3.82 -3.72 -9.57
CA GLN A 74 -4.38 -4.84 -10.34
C GLN A 74 -3.59 -6.13 -10.12
N LYS A 75 -2.25 -6.05 -10.03
CA LYS A 75 -1.37 -7.20 -9.73
C LYS A 75 -1.70 -7.85 -8.39
N ALA A 76 -1.90 -7.06 -7.32
CA ALA A 76 -2.31 -7.59 -6.03
C ALA A 76 -3.72 -8.21 -6.09
N LYS A 77 -4.66 -7.54 -6.77
CA LYS A 77 -6.03 -8.05 -6.94
C LYS A 77 -6.05 -9.40 -7.66
N ASP A 78 -5.27 -9.54 -8.73
CA ASP A 78 -5.15 -10.81 -9.48
C ASP A 78 -4.54 -11.93 -8.62
N ALA A 79 -3.70 -11.58 -7.65
CA ALA A 79 -3.19 -12.49 -6.63
C ALA A 79 -4.19 -12.77 -5.47
N GLY A 80 -5.39 -12.19 -5.51
CA GLY A 80 -6.42 -12.32 -4.48
C GLY A 80 -6.17 -11.49 -3.22
N ILE A 81 -5.32 -10.46 -3.31
CA ILE A 81 -4.96 -9.57 -2.21
C ILE A 81 -5.64 -8.21 -2.44
N PRO A 82 -6.65 -7.84 -1.63
CA PRO A 82 -7.33 -6.54 -1.77
C PRO A 82 -6.40 -5.39 -1.37
N SER A 83 -6.55 -4.26 -2.06
CA SER A 83 -5.82 -3.03 -1.76
C SER A 83 -6.81 -1.93 -1.35
N PHE A 84 -6.50 -1.21 -0.27
CA PHE A 84 -7.33 -0.12 0.22
C PHE A 84 -6.59 1.21 0.03
N LEU A 85 -7.14 2.07 -0.82
CA LEU A 85 -6.56 3.39 -1.09
C LEU A 85 -6.83 4.35 0.07
N VAL A 86 -5.83 5.14 0.43
CA VAL A 86 -5.89 6.22 1.41
C VAL A 86 -5.24 7.47 0.82
N ASP A 87 -5.75 8.66 1.19
CA ASP A 87 -5.36 9.98 0.65
C ASP A 87 -5.66 10.20 -0.84
N ARG A 88 -5.19 9.30 -1.71
CA ARG A 88 -5.20 9.45 -3.17
C ARG A 88 -5.97 8.32 -3.86
N GLU A 89 -6.84 8.70 -4.79
CA GLU A 89 -7.48 7.76 -5.72
C GLU A 89 -6.52 7.35 -6.85
N ILE A 90 -6.87 6.26 -7.54
CA ILE A 90 -6.30 5.86 -8.84
C ILE A 90 -7.32 6.14 -9.93
N THR A 91 -6.89 6.24 -11.18
CA THR A 91 -7.77 6.65 -12.30
C THR A 91 -8.75 5.58 -12.78
N GLN A 92 -8.73 4.38 -12.19
CA GLN A 92 -9.58 3.27 -12.58
C GLN A 92 -10.42 2.74 -11.41
N GLU A 93 -11.74 2.77 -11.58
CA GLU A 93 -12.68 2.20 -10.62
C GLU A 93 -12.70 0.67 -10.63
N GLY A 94 -13.04 0.08 -9.47
CA GLY A 94 -13.21 -1.36 -9.31
C GLY A 94 -11.92 -2.17 -9.33
N VAL A 95 -10.75 -1.52 -9.34
CA VAL A 95 -9.43 -2.18 -9.28
C VAL A 95 -8.93 -2.36 -7.85
N ALA A 96 -9.15 -1.37 -6.98
CA ALA A 96 -8.86 -1.45 -5.55
C ALA A 96 -9.99 -2.19 -4.80
#